data_AF-A0A1B9GT38-F1
#
_entry.id   AF-A0A1B9GT38-F1
#
_cell.length_a   1.000
_cell.length_b   1.000
_cell.length_c   1.000
_cell.angle_alpha   90.00
_cell.angle_beta   90.00
_cell.angle_gamma   90.00
#
_symmetry.space_group_name_H-M   'P 1'
#
loop_
_entity.id
_entity.type
_entity.pdbx_description
1 polymer ?
#
loop_
_entity_poly.entity_id
_entity_poly.type
_entity_poly.pdbx_seq_one_letter_code
_entity_poly.pdbx_strand_id
1 'polypeptide(L)'
;MSSAAAGPISLEYTQDRADELKENIASVQEEIDAAATEAGGRESKPRLVAISKLKPASDIKALYDAGHRHFGENYIQEMVDKAAVLPADIKWHFVGSLQSNKSKLAAAVSNLFVLETLSSTKVADLLQKNLSPERTSKLNVYIQINTSSEDSKSGLPPLTASSSSSDSGSEVVDLAVHIIQQCPGLQLAGLMTIGSFESSHDTSKPNPDFEALKTTRTNLVRILKEKGVGGDGATIEEGQLELSMGMSADFVQAVKEGSSSVRVGTRIFGERPKKKDAAIEDIETSALNVTRKGKGMHRTSQDGQLS
;
A
#
# COMPACT_ATOMS: atom_id res chain seq x y z
N MET A 1 14.58 -2.80 -26.05
CA MET A 1 14.76 -4.24 -25.76
C MET A 1 13.40 -4.81 -25.42
N SER A 2 12.97 -5.80 -26.22
CA SER A 2 11.63 -6.38 -26.17
C SER A 2 11.39 -7.06 -24.81
N SER A 3 10.41 -6.59 -24.06
CA SER A 3 9.89 -7.29 -22.88
C SER A 3 9.28 -8.60 -23.37
N ALA A 4 9.86 -9.74 -22.98
CA ALA A 4 9.17 -11.01 -23.10
C ALA A 4 7.91 -10.91 -22.25
N ALA A 5 6.73 -11.00 -22.87
CA ALA A 5 5.48 -11.02 -22.15
C ALA A 5 5.52 -12.20 -21.19
N ALA A 6 5.55 -11.92 -19.88
CA ALA A 6 5.31 -12.91 -18.85
C ALA A 6 4.01 -13.65 -19.20
N GLY A 7 3.97 -14.97 -18.97
CA GLY A 7 2.76 -15.76 -19.19
C GLY A 7 1.56 -15.19 -18.43
N PRO A 8 0.32 -15.60 -18.78
CA PRO A 8 -0.87 -15.10 -18.10
C PRO A 8 -0.77 -15.36 -16.59
N ILE A 9 -1.06 -14.33 -15.79
CA ILE A 9 -1.07 -14.43 -14.33
C ILE A 9 -2.20 -15.40 -13.94
N SER A 10 -1.83 -16.53 -13.32
CA SER A 10 -2.81 -17.50 -12.83
C SER A 10 -3.49 -16.99 -11.56
N LEU A 11 -4.80 -17.22 -11.47
CA LEU A 11 -5.63 -16.96 -10.29
C LEU A 11 -6.05 -18.25 -9.58
N GLU A 12 -5.68 -19.42 -10.12
CA GLU A 12 -5.98 -20.71 -9.51
C GLU A 12 -5.16 -20.89 -8.23
N TYR A 13 -5.82 -21.29 -7.16
CA TYR A 13 -5.22 -21.62 -5.87
C TYR A 13 -5.69 -23.01 -5.43
N THR A 14 -4.88 -23.69 -4.64
CA THR A 14 -5.28 -24.95 -3.99
C THR A 14 -6.17 -24.67 -2.78
N GLN A 15 -7.04 -25.62 -2.45
CA GLN A 15 -7.92 -25.49 -1.30
C GLN A 15 -7.11 -25.37 0.01
N ASP A 16 -6.08 -26.20 0.17
CA ASP A 16 -5.19 -26.16 1.34
C ASP A 16 -4.54 -24.78 1.53
N ARG A 17 -4.04 -24.16 0.46
CA ARG A 17 -3.44 -22.82 0.53
C ARG A 17 -4.48 -21.77 0.87
N ALA A 18 -5.69 -21.87 0.30
CA ALA A 18 -6.76 -20.95 0.62
C ALA A 18 -7.19 -21.04 2.09
N ASP A 19 -7.25 -22.23 2.65
CA ASP A 19 -7.65 -22.45 4.03
C ASP A 19 -6.57 -21.96 5.01
N GLU A 20 -5.28 -22.19 4.71
CA GLU A 20 -4.15 -21.60 5.46
C GLU A 20 -4.24 -20.07 5.49
N LEU A 21 -4.45 -19.42 4.34
CA LEU A 21 -4.55 -17.96 4.26
C LEU A 21 -5.75 -17.41 5.05
N LYS A 22 -6.89 -18.12 5.01
CA LYS A 22 -8.10 -17.76 5.77
C LYS A 22 -7.87 -17.86 7.28
N GLU A 23 -7.23 -18.93 7.75
CA GLU A 23 -6.89 -19.10 9.16
C GLU A 23 -5.94 -18.00 9.63
N ASN A 24 -4.90 -17.71 8.83
CA ASN A 24 -3.92 -16.69 9.15
C ASN A 24 -4.55 -15.28 9.24
N ILE A 25 -5.39 -14.90 8.27
CA ILE A 25 -6.02 -13.58 8.29
C ILE A 25 -7.07 -13.47 9.40
N ALA A 26 -7.80 -14.54 9.72
CA ALA A 26 -8.74 -14.58 10.83
C ALA A 26 -8.02 -14.39 12.16
N SER A 27 -6.91 -15.10 12.39
CA SER A 27 -6.07 -14.94 13.59
C SER A 27 -5.58 -13.50 13.77
N VAL A 28 -5.09 -12.85 12.71
CA VAL A 28 -4.67 -11.44 12.76
C VAL A 28 -5.85 -10.52 13.07
N GLN A 29 -7.02 -10.79 12.48
CA GLN A 29 -8.23 -9.99 12.73
C GLN A 29 -8.71 -10.13 14.19
N GLU A 30 -8.63 -11.31 14.78
CA GLU A 30 -8.95 -11.54 16.20
C GLU A 30 -8.02 -10.76 17.12
N GLU A 31 -6.71 -10.74 16.85
CA GLU A 31 -5.74 -9.93 17.60
C GLU A 31 -6.03 -8.42 17.49
N ILE A 32 -6.41 -7.94 16.31
CA ILE A 32 -6.84 -6.55 16.10
C ILE A 32 -8.10 -6.24 16.90
N ASP A 33 -9.10 -7.12 16.84
CA ASP A 33 -10.38 -6.93 17.53
C ASP A 33 -10.20 -6.94 19.06
N ALA A 34 -9.35 -7.83 19.58
CA ALA A 34 -9.00 -7.88 20.99
C ALA A 34 -8.26 -6.61 21.44
N ALA A 35 -7.25 -6.17 20.69
CA ALA A 35 -6.50 -4.95 20.98
C ALA A 35 -7.38 -3.69 20.91
N ALA A 36 -8.30 -3.63 19.93
CA ALA A 36 -9.23 -2.52 19.79
C ALA A 36 -10.25 -2.47 20.94
N THR A 37 -10.69 -3.63 21.43
CA THR A 37 -11.58 -3.75 22.59
C THR A 37 -10.88 -3.28 23.86
N GLU A 38 -9.63 -3.71 24.08
CA GLU A 38 -8.82 -3.32 25.24
C GLU A 38 -8.52 -1.81 25.27
N ALA A 39 -8.27 -1.20 24.11
CA ALA A 39 -8.01 0.25 24.01
C ALA A 39 -9.20 1.10 24.44
N GLY A 40 -10.44 0.61 24.25
CA GLY A 40 -11.68 1.31 24.56
C GLY A 40 -11.93 2.57 23.70
N GLY A 41 -13.17 3.06 23.69
CA GLY A 41 -13.50 4.40 23.18
C GLY A 41 -13.30 4.64 21.68
N ARG A 42 -13.23 3.58 20.86
CA ARG A 42 -13.02 3.71 19.40
C ARG A 42 -14.35 3.84 18.65
N GLU A 43 -14.42 4.80 17.73
CA GLU A 43 -15.58 4.96 16.83
C GLU A 43 -15.61 3.91 15.70
N SER A 44 -14.45 3.38 15.33
CA SER A 44 -14.34 2.39 14.25
C SER A 44 -13.23 1.36 14.52
N LYS A 45 -13.43 0.16 13.95
CA LYS A 45 -12.44 -0.91 13.96
C LYS A 45 -11.25 -0.52 13.07
N PRO A 46 -9.99 -0.78 13.53
CA PRO A 46 -8.83 -0.63 12.67
C PRO A 46 -8.97 -1.48 11.40
N ARG A 47 -8.56 -0.90 10.27
CA ARG A 47 -8.50 -1.57 8.98
C ARG A 47 -7.29 -2.49 8.93
N LEU A 48 -7.49 -3.76 8.60
CA LEU A 48 -6.41 -4.67 8.24
C LEU A 48 -6.09 -4.56 6.75
N VAL A 49 -4.86 -4.19 6.41
CA VAL A 49 -4.35 -4.19 5.04
C VAL A 49 -3.40 -5.38 4.87
N ALA A 50 -3.80 -6.36 4.04
CA ALA A 50 -2.99 -7.53 3.73
C ALA A 50 -1.89 -7.17 2.73
N ILE A 51 -0.62 -7.12 3.18
CA ILE A 51 0.53 -6.75 2.35
C ILE A 51 0.96 -7.95 1.50
N SER A 52 0.58 -7.91 0.23
CA SER A 52 0.71 -9.02 -0.74
C SER A 52 1.91 -8.89 -1.70
N LYS A 53 2.83 -7.97 -1.42
CA LYS A 53 4.06 -7.80 -2.23
C LYS A 53 4.81 -9.12 -2.40
N LEU A 54 5.21 -9.39 -3.63
CA LEU A 54 5.90 -10.61 -4.06
C LEU A 54 5.10 -11.91 -3.85
N LYS A 55 3.80 -11.82 -3.54
CA LYS A 55 2.90 -12.97 -3.47
C LYS A 55 2.12 -13.12 -4.77
N PRO A 56 1.81 -14.35 -5.21
CA PRO A 56 1.08 -14.57 -6.46
C PRO A 56 -0.34 -13.98 -6.38
N ALA A 57 -0.92 -13.62 -7.53
CA ALA A 57 -2.28 -13.11 -7.58
C ALA A 57 -3.33 -14.14 -7.11
N SER A 58 -3.03 -15.44 -7.19
CA SER A 58 -3.86 -16.52 -6.67
C SER A 58 -4.03 -16.46 -5.14
N ASP A 59 -2.98 -16.10 -4.37
CA ASP A 59 -3.09 -15.88 -2.91
C ASP A 59 -4.05 -14.72 -2.59
N ILE A 60 -4.00 -13.65 -3.40
CA ILE A 60 -4.88 -12.50 -3.26
C ILE A 60 -6.32 -12.89 -3.61
N LYS A 61 -6.50 -13.67 -4.69
CA LYS A 61 -7.81 -14.20 -5.10
C LYS A 61 -8.43 -15.08 -4.02
N ALA A 62 -7.65 -15.95 -3.37
CA ALA A 62 -8.13 -16.80 -2.27
C ALA A 62 -8.67 -15.98 -1.08
N LEU A 63 -7.94 -14.95 -0.67
CA LEU A 63 -8.39 -14.03 0.40
C LEU A 63 -9.56 -13.14 -0.04
N TYR A 64 -9.59 -12.74 -1.31
CA TYR A 64 -10.73 -12.00 -1.88
C TYR A 64 -12.01 -12.83 -1.82
N ASP A 65 -11.94 -14.10 -2.21
CA ASP A 65 -13.08 -15.02 -2.18
C ASP A 65 -13.55 -15.32 -0.75
N ALA A 66 -12.65 -15.20 0.23
CA ALA A 66 -12.96 -15.23 1.66
C ALA A 66 -13.55 -13.90 2.20
N GLY A 67 -13.76 -12.90 1.36
CA GLY A 67 -14.39 -11.62 1.72
C GLY A 67 -13.42 -10.48 2.04
N HIS A 68 -12.10 -10.71 2.04
CA HIS A 68 -11.14 -9.63 2.24
C HIS A 68 -11.09 -8.69 1.03
N ARG A 69 -10.81 -7.40 1.26
CA ARG A 69 -10.82 -6.38 0.19
C ARG A 69 -9.62 -5.43 0.19
N HIS A 70 -8.87 -5.35 1.28
CA HIS A 70 -7.83 -4.33 1.48
C HIS A 70 -6.43 -4.92 1.29
N PHE A 71 -5.87 -4.76 0.10
CA PHE A 71 -4.56 -5.33 -0.22
C PHE A 71 -3.51 -4.25 -0.45
N GLY A 72 -2.30 -4.48 0.03
CA GLY A 72 -1.19 -3.53 -0.03
C GLY A 72 -0.03 -4.02 -0.90
N GLU A 73 0.46 -3.16 -1.77
CA GLU A 73 1.61 -3.43 -2.65
C GLU A 73 2.72 -2.39 -2.49
N ASN A 74 3.97 -2.85 -2.63
CA ASN A 74 5.15 -1.99 -2.57
C ASN A 74 5.64 -1.56 -3.96
N TYR A 75 5.35 -2.36 -4.99
CA TYR A 75 5.87 -2.14 -6.33
C TYR A 75 4.73 -1.79 -7.27
N ILE A 76 4.79 -0.60 -7.87
CA ILE A 76 3.64 -0.10 -8.62
C ILE A 76 3.33 -0.92 -9.88
N GLN A 77 4.36 -1.50 -10.51
CA GLN A 77 4.15 -2.39 -11.65
C GLN A 77 3.43 -3.66 -11.23
N GLU A 78 3.84 -4.27 -10.12
CA GLU A 78 3.18 -5.45 -9.54
C GLU A 78 1.71 -5.16 -9.21
N MET A 79 1.41 -4.00 -8.63
CA MET A 79 0.04 -3.56 -8.38
C MET A 79 -0.76 -3.43 -9.68
N VAL A 80 -0.22 -2.78 -10.71
CA VAL A 80 -0.91 -2.61 -12.02
C VAL A 80 -1.22 -3.97 -12.63
N ASP A 81 -0.24 -4.87 -12.64
CA ASP A 81 -0.38 -6.20 -13.24
C ASP A 81 -1.44 -7.03 -12.48
N LYS A 82 -1.45 -6.96 -11.14
CA LYS A 82 -2.46 -7.61 -10.29
C LYS A 82 -3.85 -6.99 -10.43
N ALA A 83 -3.95 -5.67 -10.44
CA ALA A 83 -5.22 -4.95 -10.57
C ALA A 83 -5.91 -5.20 -11.93
N ALA A 84 -5.14 -5.52 -12.97
CA ALA A 84 -5.67 -5.85 -14.29
C ALA A 84 -6.37 -7.21 -14.35
N VAL A 85 -6.02 -8.15 -13.46
CA VAL A 85 -6.54 -9.53 -13.48
C VAL A 85 -7.45 -9.86 -12.30
N LEU A 86 -7.34 -9.11 -11.19
CA LEU A 86 -8.16 -9.33 -9.99
C LEU A 86 -9.46 -8.50 -10.00
N PRO A 87 -10.44 -8.85 -9.16
CA PRO A 87 -11.72 -8.14 -9.09
C PRO A 87 -11.58 -6.63 -8.81
N ALA A 88 -12.38 -5.84 -9.52
CA ALA A 88 -12.29 -4.38 -9.52
C ALA A 88 -12.73 -3.71 -8.20
N ASP A 89 -13.43 -4.43 -7.31
CA ASP A 89 -13.83 -3.94 -5.98
C ASP A 89 -12.77 -4.17 -4.90
N ILE A 90 -11.60 -4.73 -5.24
CA ILE A 90 -10.41 -4.66 -4.39
C ILE A 90 -10.06 -3.19 -4.12
N LYS A 91 -9.74 -2.90 -2.87
CA LYS A 91 -9.26 -1.60 -2.40
C LYS A 91 -7.74 -1.68 -2.28
N TRP A 92 -7.04 -1.20 -3.31
CA TRP A 92 -5.57 -1.23 -3.32
C TRP A 92 -4.96 -0.12 -2.47
N HIS A 93 -4.00 -0.49 -1.63
CA HIS A 93 -3.17 0.41 -0.86
C HIS A 93 -1.76 0.40 -1.47
N PHE A 94 -1.28 1.55 -1.97
CA PHE A 94 0.11 1.65 -2.37
C PHE A 94 0.95 2.10 -1.18
N VAL A 95 1.82 1.22 -0.68
CA VAL A 95 2.60 1.43 0.55
C VAL A 95 4.11 1.40 0.33
N GLY A 96 4.55 1.36 -0.93
CA GLY A 96 5.96 1.50 -1.32
C GLY A 96 6.31 2.92 -1.73
N SER A 97 7.59 3.20 -1.95
CA SER A 97 8.04 4.53 -2.40
C SER A 97 7.63 4.77 -3.86
N LEU A 98 6.81 5.81 -4.11
CA LEU A 98 6.41 6.16 -5.48
C LEU A 98 7.46 7.05 -6.13
N GLN A 99 8.10 6.54 -7.17
CA GLN A 99 8.96 7.36 -8.02
C GLN A 99 8.10 8.31 -8.88
N SER A 100 8.51 9.57 -9.01
CA SER A 100 7.74 10.59 -9.74
C SER A 100 7.37 10.18 -11.19
N ASN A 101 8.27 9.51 -11.91
CA ASN A 101 8.03 8.99 -13.26
C ASN A 101 7.00 7.85 -13.33
N LYS A 102 6.61 7.27 -12.19
CA LYS A 102 5.60 6.21 -12.07
C LYS A 102 4.24 6.73 -11.61
N SER A 103 4.09 8.02 -11.30
CA SER A 103 2.82 8.61 -10.86
C SER A 103 1.68 8.41 -11.86
N LYS A 104 1.98 8.44 -13.17
CA LYS A 104 0.99 8.15 -14.22
C LYS A 104 0.48 6.71 -14.15
N LEU A 105 1.34 5.74 -13.84
CA LEU A 105 0.93 4.34 -13.69
C LEU A 105 0.04 4.18 -12.46
N ALA A 106 0.41 4.78 -11.34
CA ALA A 106 -0.41 4.75 -10.13
C ALA A 106 -1.79 5.37 -10.33
N ALA A 107 -1.85 6.54 -10.99
CA ALA A 107 -3.11 7.23 -11.26
C ALA A 107 -4.03 6.48 -12.25
N ALA A 108 -3.50 5.54 -13.02
CA ALA A 108 -4.27 4.71 -13.95
C ALA A 108 -4.99 3.51 -13.28
N VAL A 109 -4.61 3.17 -12.04
CA VAL A 109 -5.27 2.10 -11.27
C VAL A 109 -6.58 2.65 -10.70
N SER A 110 -7.70 2.34 -11.36
CA SER A 110 -9.02 2.92 -11.05
C SER A 110 -9.47 2.66 -9.60
N ASN A 111 -9.18 1.47 -9.09
CA ASN A 111 -9.48 1.03 -7.72
C ASN A 111 -8.29 1.20 -6.74
N LEU A 112 -7.35 2.10 -7.06
CA LEU A 112 -6.39 2.58 -6.06
C LEU A 112 -7.17 3.33 -4.98
N PHE A 113 -7.26 2.71 -3.81
CA PHE A 113 -8.03 3.20 -2.69
C PHE A 113 -7.26 4.29 -1.95
N VAL A 114 -5.97 4.06 -1.69
CA VAL A 114 -5.10 5.04 -1.02
C VAL A 114 -3.64 4.87 -1.47
N LEU A 115 -2.93 6.00 -1.61
CA LEU A 115 -1.47 6.03 -1.66
C LEU A 115 -0.94 6.52 -0.31
N GLU A 116 -0.22 5.66 0.41
CA GLU A 116 0.13 5.95 1.81
C GLU A 116 1.50 6.62 1.98
N THR A 117 2.26 6.78 0.90
CA THR A 117 3.69 7.13 0.90
C THR A 117 3.98 8.50 0.32
N LEU A 118 3.02 9.42 0.34
CA LEU A 118 3.20 10.73 -0.28
C LEU A 118 4.14 11.59 0.57
N SER A 119 5.18 12.14 -0.06
CA SER A 119 6.20 12.95 0.63
C SER A 119 6.68 14.16 -0.18
N SER A 120 6.01 14.51 -1.29
CA SER A 120 6.35 15.73 -2.03
C SER A 120 5.19 16.28 -2.86
N THR A 121 5.15 17.61 -2.99
CA THR A 121 4.17 18.33 -3.82
C THR A 121 4.29 17.93 -5.29
N LYS A 122 5.52 17.71 -5.77
CA LYS A 122 5.79 17.22 -7.12
C LYS A 122 5.05 15.91 -7.44
N VAL A 123 5.05 14.95 -6.52
CA VAL A 123 4.31 13.68 -6.73
C VAL A 123 2.81 13.91 -6.63
N ALA A 124 2.35 14.78 -5.71
CA ALA A 124 0.94 15.15 -5.61
C ALA A 124 0.41 15.76 -6.92
N ASP A 125 1.14 16.71 -7.51
CA ASP A 125 0.81 17.32 -8.81
C ASP A 125 0.76 16.30 -9.94
N LEU A 126 1.74 15.39 -9.97
CA LEU A 126 1.79 14.35 -10.99
C LEU A 126 0.64 13.34 -10.84
N LEU A 127 0.24 12.99 -9.63
CA LEU A 127 -0.96 12.18 -9.39
C LEU A 127 -2.19 12.95 -9.86
N GLN A 128 -2.43 14.16 -9.33
CA GLN A 128 -3.55 15.03 -9.68
C GLN A 128 -3.72 15.19 -11.19
N LYS A 129 -2.62 15.45 -11.91
CA LYS A 129 -2.62 15.64 -13.37
C LYS A 129 -2.99 14.38 -14.14
N ASN A 130 -2.66 13.20 -13.62
CA ASN A 130 -2.80 11.93 -14.34
C ASN A 130 -3.99 11.07 -13.86
N LEU A 131 -4.73 11.51 -12.83
CA LEU A 131 -5.95 10.82 -12.41
C LEU A 131 -6.93 10.74 -13.58
N SER A 132 -7.54 9.57 -13.75
CA SER A 132 -8.56 9.37 -14.78
C SER A 132 -9.75 10.30 -14.51
N PRO A 133 -10.26 11.00 -15.55
CA PRO A 133 -11.49 11.78 -15.42
C PRO A 133 -12.72 10.92 -15.12
N GLU A 134 -12.65 9.60 -15.35
CA GLU A 134 -13.73 8.65 -15.07
C GLU A 134 -13.75 8.20 -13.59
N ARG A 135 -12.74 8.55 -12.80
CA ARG A 135 -12.69 8.19 -11.39
C ARG A 135 -13.82 8.93 -10.65
N THR A 136 -14.67 8.17 -9.95
CA THR A 136 -15.86 8.70 -9.28
C THR A 136 -15.60 9.28 -7.89
N SER A 137 -14.42 9.04 -7.30
CA SER A 137 -14.03 9.51 -5.97
C SER A 137 -12.65 10.15 -5.98
N LYS A 138 -12.35 11.01 -4.99
CA LYS A 138 -10.98 11.50 -4.78
C LYS A 138 -10.05 10.31 -4.47
N LEU A 139 -8.78 10.41 -4.86
CA LEU A 139 -7.76 9.48 -4.41
C LEU A 139 -7.31 9.86 -3.01
N ASN A 140 -7.52 8.96 -2.04
CA ASN A 140 -6.99 9.16 -0.70
C ASN A 140 -5.47 9.14 -0.75
N VAL A 141 -4.85 10.06 -0.03
CA VAL A 141 -3.41 10.09 0.17
C VAL A 141 -3.08 10.23 1.64
N TYR A 142 -2.09 9.47 2.11
CA TYR A 142 -1.45 9.71 3.40
C TYR A 142 -0.07 10.35 3.19
N ILE A 143 0.27 11.28 4.08
CA ILE A 143 1.62 11.81 4.14
C ILE A 143 2.49 10.86 4.95
N GLN A 144 3.61 10.42 4.39
CA GLN A 144 4.56 9.58 5.09
C GLN A 144 5.48 10.41 5.97
N ILE A 145 5.51 10.10 7.26
CA ILE A 145 6.34 10.75 8.27
C ILE A 145 7.48 9.81 8.65
N ASN A 146 8.70 10.34 8.68
CA ASN A 146 9.86 9.62 9.20
C ASN A 146 9.95 9.82 10.71
N THR A 147 9.36 8.90 11.48
CA THR A 147 9.35 8.98 12.95
C THR A 147 10.60 8.39 13.60
N SER A 148 11.41 7.62 12.87
CA SER A 148 12.51 6.85 13.47
C SER A 148 13.78 7.66 13.70
N SER A 149 13.80 8.96 13.39
CA SER A 149 14.97 9.84 13.50
C SER A 149 16.22 9.35 12.75
N GLU A 150 16.04 8.42 11.79
CA GLU A 150 17.11 7.87 10.97
C GLU A 150 17.06 8.54 9.59
N ASP A 151 18.13 9.27 9.22
CA ASP A 151 18.21 9.99 7.94
C ASP A 151 18.05 9.08 6.71
N SER A 152 18.32 7.78 6.87
CA SER A 152 18.23 6.79 5.79
C SER A 152 16.79 6.36 5.46
N LYS A 153 15.81 6.69 6.32
CA LYS A 153 14.42 6.31 6.11
C LYS A 153 13.62 7.36 5.36
N SER A 154 12.73 6.89 4.48
CA SER A 154 11.85 7.73 3.69
C SER A 154 10.74 8.36 4.53
N GLY A 155 10.37 9.58 4.20
CA GLY A 155 9.27 10.31 4.82
C GLY A 155 9.69 11.75 5.11
N LEU A 156 8.72 12.59 5.46
CA LEU A 156 8.96 13.96 5.90
C LEU A 156 9.24 14.00 7.41
N PRO A 157 10.01 14.98 7.91
CA PRO A 157 10.24 15.14 9.34
C PRO A 157 8.92 15.35 10.11
N PRO A 158 8.78 14.78 11.32
CA PRO A 158 7.57 14.93 12.14
C PRO A 158 7.40 16.37 12.62
N LEU A 159 6.15 16.75 12.95
CA LEU A 159 5.88 18.00 13.65
C LEU A 159 6.05 17.79 15.16
N THR A 160 6.65 18.77 15.82
CA THR A 160 6.90 18.74 17.27
C THR A 160 5.98 19.72 17.99
N ALA A 161 6.00 19.69 19.33
CA ALA A 161 5.25 20.65 20.14
C ALA A 161 5.64 22.12 19.89
N SER A 162 6.85 22.38 19.39
CA SER A 162 7.30 23.73 19.03
C SER A 162 6.87 24.15 17.63
N SER A 163 6.30 23.26 16.82
CA SER A 163 5.85 23.59 15.47
C SER A 163 4.69 24.58 15.51
N SER A 164 4.88 25.75 14.92
CA SER A 164 3.93 26.86 14.89
C SER A 164 3.39 27.12 13.47
N SER A 165 2.21 27.73 13.37
CA SER A 165 1.68 28.15 12.07
C SER A 165 2.49 29.28 11.41
N SER A 166 3.30 30.00 12.19
CA SER A 166 4.26 30.99 11.70
C SER A 166 5.58 30.38 11.24
N ASP A 167 5.85 29.10 11.52
CA ASP A 167 7.07 28.45 11.06
C ASP A 167 7.07 28.39 9.54
N SER A 168 8.09 29.01 8.95
CA SER A 168 8.30 28.96 7.50
C SER A 168 9.03 27.67 7.16
N GLY A 169 8.53 26.91 6.17
CA GLY A 169 9.26 25.77 5.58
C GLY A 169 9.06 24.41 6.26
N SER A 170 7.93 24.18 6.94
CA SER A 170 7.57 22.82 7.36
C SER A 170 7.05 22.01 6.17
N GLU A 171 7.84 21.05 5.71
CA GLU A 171 7.51 20.23 4.53
C GLU A 171 6.17 19.49 4.67
N VAL A 172 5.81 19.02 5.87
CA VAL A 172 4.54 18.33 6.13
C VAL A 172 3.36 19.28 5.98
N VAL A 173 3.47 20.49 6.55
CA VAL A 173 2.42 21.51 6.46
C VAL A 173 2.29 21.98 5.02
N ASP A 174 3.40 22.28 4.36
CA ASP A 174 3.42 22.75 2.97
C ASP A 174 2.78 21.70 2.03
N LEU A 175 3.10 20.43 2.20
CA LEU A 175 2.49 19.34 1.44
C LEU A 175 0.99 19.20 1.74
N ALA A 176 0.57 19.26 3.00
CA ALA A 176 -0.84 19.16 3.37
C ALA A 176 -1.67 20.29 2.77
N VAL A 177 -1.19 21.53 2.89
CA VAL A 177 -1.84 22.72 2.30
C VAL A 177 -1.92 22.58 0.79
N HIS A 178 -0.84 22.13 0.13
CA HIS A 178 -0.81 21.89 -1.30
C HIS A 178 -1.86 20.86 -1.75
N ILE A 179 -1.95 19.71 -1.07
CA ILE A 179 -2.96 18.69 -1.39
C ILE A 179 -4.37 19.27 -1.27
N ILE A 180 -4.67 19.96 -0.17
CA ILE A 180 -6.01 20.48 0.12
C ILE A 180 -6.43 21.56 -0.89
N GLN A 181 -5.52 22.47 -1.23
CA GLN A 181 -5.86 23.65 -2.02
C GLN A 181 -5.63 23.49 -3.53
N GLN A 182 -4.69 22.65 -3.94
CA GLN A 182 -4.26 22.56 -5.35
C GLN A 182 -4.54 21.20 -5.99
N CYS A 183 -4.94 20.18 -5.22
CA CYS A 183 -5.19 18.84 -5.73
C CYS A 183 -6.66 18.40 -5.53
N PRO A 184 -7.63 18.93 -6.30
CA PRO A 184 -9.06 18.63 -6.12
C PRO A 184 -9.45 17.15 -6.33
N GLY A 185 -8.63 16.38 -7.05
CA GLY A 185 -8.78 14.93 -7.23
C GLY A 185 -8.12 14.11 -6.13
N LEU A 186 -7.38 14.73 -5.21
CA LEU A 186 -6.78 14.08 -4.05
C LEU A 186 -7.54 14.44 -2.77
N GLN A 187 -7.51 13.53 -1.81
CA GLN A 187 -8.03 13.75 -0.46
C GLN A 187 -6.92 13.44 0.54
N LEU A 188 -6.50 14.45 1.31
CA LEU A 188 -5.65 14.22 2.48
C LEU A 188 -6.47 13.43 3.51
N ALA A 189 -6.19 12.14 3.61
CA ALA A 189 -7.01 11.21 4.38
C ALA A 189 -6.32 10.73 5.67
N GLY A 190 -5.04 11.04 5.86
CA GLY A 190 -4.29 10.55 7.01
C GLY A 190 -2.78 10.74 6.93
N LEU A 191 -2.09 10.16 7.90
CA LEU A 191 -0.63 10.08 7.99
C LEU A 191 -0.19 8.62 8.08
N MET A 192 1.04 8.35 7.68
CA MET A 192 1.63 7.01 7.72
C MET A 192 3.05 7.05 8.29
N THR A 193 3.42 6.07 9.11
CA THR A 193 4.82 5.80 9.45
C THR A 193 5.16 4.32 9.28
N ILE A 194 6.42 4.06 8.92
CA ILE A 194 7.02 2.71 8.96
C ILE A 194 7.56 2.40 10.36
N GLY A 195 7.95 3.43 11.13
CA GLY A 195 8.60 3.28 12.43
C GLY A 195 10.05 2.78 12.38
N SER A 196 10.59 2.50 13.56
CA SER A 196 11.92 1.95 13.78
C SER A 196 11.87 0.45 14.09
N PHE A 197 12.87 -0.28 13.60
CA PHE A 197 12.97 -1.72 13.88
C PHE A 197 13.07 -1.97 15.40
N GLU A 198 13.87 -1.18 16.11
CA GLU A 198 14.03 -1.30 17.56
C GLU A 198 12.71 -1.11 18.31
N SER A 199 11.97 -0.04 18.02
CA SER A 199 10.70 0.23 18.71
C SER A 199 9.63 -0.80 18.33
N SER A 200 9.63 -1.32 17.11
CA SER A 200 8.71 -2.40 16.70
C SER A 200 8.92 -3.73 17.44
N HIS A 201 10.04 -3.92 18.13
CA HIS A 201 10.34 -5.16 18.87
C HIS A 201 10.47 -4.94 20.38
N ASP A 202 10.21 -3.72 20.87
CA ASP A 202 10.22 -3.39 22.30
C ASP A 202 8.79 -3.17 22.81
N THR A 203 8.18 -4.24 23.33
CA THR A 203 6.83 -4.20 23.90
C THR A 203 6.81 -3.75 25.36
N SER A 204 7.96 -3.41 25.95
CA SER A 204 8.05 -3.04 27.37
C SER A 204 7.58 -1.61 27.66
N LYS A 205 7.47 -0.78 26.61
CA LYS A 205 7.13 0.65 26.69
C LYS A 205 6.26 1.07 25.51
N PRO A 206 5.54 2.20 25.61
CA PRO A 206 4.86 2.80 24.47
C PRO A 206 5.83 3.06 23.30
N ASN A 207 5.35 2.89 22.08
CA ASN A 207 6.20 3.00 20.91
C ASN A 207 6.39 4.50 20.54
N PRO A 208 7.61 5.05 20.65
CA PRO A 208 7.85 6.47 20.39
C PRO A 208 7.53 6.88 18.94
N ASP A 209 7.61 5.95 17.98
CA ASP A 209 7.24 6.22 16.59
C ASP A 209 5.74 6.50 16.43
N PHE A 210 4.90 5.75 17.14
CA PHE A 210 3.44 5.95 17.10
C PHE A 210 3.04 7.24 17.81
N GLU A 211 3.71 7.57 18.90
CA GLU A 211 3.53 8.86 19.60
C GLU A 211 3.92 10.05 18.72
N ALA A 212 5.04 9.95 18.01
CA ALA A 212 5.48 10.99 17.07
C ALA A 212 4.47 11.20 15.93
N LEU A 213 3.88 10.11 15.41
CA LEU A 213 2.87 10.21 14.35
C LEU A 213 1.57 10.86 14.85
N LYS A 214 1.09 10.47 16.04
CA LYS A 214 -0.08 11.09 16.69
C LYS A 214 0.14 12.57 16.94
N THR A 215 1.27 12.93 17.54
CA THR A 215 1.67 14.31 17.79
C THR A 215 1.72 15.12 16.49
N THR A 216 2.24 14.50 15.42
CA THR A 216 2.27 15.13 14.09
C THR A 216 0.86 15.39 13.56
N ARG A 217 -0.08 14.44 13.70
CA ARG A 217 -1.49 14.62 13.30
C ARG A 217 -2.15 15.76 14.07
N THR A 218 -2.05 15.75 15.40
CA THR A 218 -2.66 16.78 16.26
C THR A 218 -2.13 18.17 15.90
N ASN A 219 -0.81 18.31 15.73
CA ASN A 219 -0.19 19.58 15.36
C ASN A 219 -0.57 20.01 13.94
N LEU A 220 -0.60 19.09 12.98
CA LEU A 220 -1.00 19.40 11.61
C LEU A 220 -2.42 19.95 11.56
N VAL A 221 -3.36 19.28 12.24
CA VAL A 221 -4.77 19.72 12.32
C VAL A 221 -4.87 21.10 12.95
N ARG A 222 -4.19 21.34 14.07
CA ARG A 222 -4.15 22.65 14.73
C ARG A 222 -3.60 23.74 13.80
N ILE A 223 -2.49 23.48 13.11
CA ILE A 223 -1.86 24.45 12.20
C ILE A 223 -2.74 24.73 10.98
N LEU A 224 -3.39 23.72 10.41
CA LEU A 224 -4.33 23.91 9.29
C LEU A 224 -5.53 24.75 9.72
N LYS A 225 -6.07 24.52 10.93
CA LYS A 225 -7.11 25.35 11.55
C LYS A 225 -6.67 26.81 11.70
N GLU A 226 -5.50 27.05 12.28
CA GLU A 226 -4.93 28.40 12.46
C GLU A 226 -4.73 29.12 11.11
N LYS A 227 -4.35 28.39 10.05
CA LYS A 227 -4.19 28.92 8.69
C LYS A 227 -5.50 29.08 7.92
N GLY A 228 -6.64 28.64 8.47
CA GLY A 228 -7.94 28.64 7.77
C GLY A 228 -7.97 27.69 6.57
N VAL A 229 -7.17 26.62 6.58
CA VAL A 229 -7.10 25.64 5.49
C VAL A 229 -8.04 24.47 5.81
N GLY A 230 -9.05 24.29 4.96
CA GLY A 230 -10.05 23.24 5.08
C GLY A 230 -10.33 22.54 3.76
N GLY A 231 -10.82 21.30 3.82
CA GLY A 231 -11.25 20.52 2.65
C GLY A 231 -12.72 20.76 2.36
N ASP A 232 -13.08 20.99 1.08
CA ASP A 232 -14.47 21.19 0.64
C ASP A 232 -15.25 22.24 1.47
N GLY A 233 -14.56 23.28 1.93
CA GLY A 233 -15.13 24.38 2.72
C GLY A 233 -15.33 24.07 4.21
N ALA A 234 -14.88 22.92 4.69
CA ALA A 234 -14.94 22.54 6.10
C ALA A 234 -13.55 22.40 6.72
N THR A 235 -13.45 22.78 7.98
CA THR A 235 -12.27 22.57 8.80
C THR A 235 -11.96 21.08 8.92
N ILE A 236 -10.69 20.69 8.77
CA ILE A 236 -10.27 19.30 9.00
C ILE A 236 -10.24 19.04 10.51
N GLU A 237 -10.95 18.01 10.93
CA GLU A 237 -10.99 17.54 12.31
C GLU A 237 -10.00 16.38 12.53
N GLU A 238 -9.53 16.23 13.77
CA GLU A 238 -8.46 15.27 14.05
C GLU A 238 -8.86 13.83 13.73
N GLY A 239 -10.10 13.44 14.01
CA GLY A 239 -10.63 12.10 13.69
C GLY A 239 -10.78 11.82 12.19
N GLN A 240 -10.68 12.83 11.32
CA GLN A 240 -10.74 12.65 9.86
C GLN A 240 -9.40 12.23 9.25
N LEU A 241 -8.29 12.42 9.96
CA LEU A 241 -6.97 11.98 9.52
C LEU A 241 -6.65 10.61 10.13
N GLU A 242 -6.74 9.58 9.30
CA GLU A 242 -6.35 8.22 9.63
C GLU A 242 -4.86 8.14 10.03
N LEU A 243 -4.52 7.18 10.91
CA LEU A 243 -3.14 6.84 11.26
C LEU A 243 -2.84 5.43 10.76
N SER A 244 -2.02 5.35 9.71
CA SER A 244 -1.51 4.08 9.20
C SER A 244 -0.17 3.75 9.86
N MET A 245 -0.20 2.90 10.87
CA MET A 245 0.98 2.50 11.63
C MET A 245 0.76 1.11 12.25
N GLY A 246 1.84 0.36 12.44
CA GLY A 246 1.80 -1.04 12.86
C GLY A 246 1.93 -2.01 11.69
N MET A 247 2.88 -2.92 11.82
CA MET A 247 3.19 -4.01 10.92
C MET A 247 3.17 -5.35 11.67
N SER A 248 3.60 -6.43 11.02
CA SER A 248 3.53 -7.79 11.58
C SER A 248 4.13 -7.97 12.99
N ALA A 249 5.10 -7.14 13.39
CA ALA A 249 5.76 -7.23 14.70
C ALA A 249 5.06 -6.44 15.82
N ASP A 250 4.34 -5.37 15.47
CA ASP A 250 3.89 -4.34 16.42
C ASP A 250 2.44 -3.86 16.18
N PHE A 251 1.68 -4.47 15.27
CA PHE A 251 0.31 -4.03 14.96
C PHE A 251 -0.62 -4.05 16.17
N VAL A 252 -0.45 -5.02 17.08
CA VAL A 252 -1.25 -5.11 18.33
C VAL A 252 -1.03 -3.86 19.18
N GLN A 253 0.24 -3.45 19.37
CA GLN A 253 0.57 -2.22 20.08
C GLN A 253 0.06 -0.99 19.34
N ALA A 254 0.23 -0.95 18.00
CA ALA A 254 -0.26 0.16 17.19
C ALA A 254 -1.78 0.37 17.33
N VAL A 255 -2.56 -0.72 17.38
CA VAL A 255 -4.01 -0.65 17.62
C VAL A 255 -4.32 -0.08 19.00
N LYS A 256 -3.63 -0.54 20.04
CA LYS A 256 -3.77 -0.02 21.41
C LYS A 256 -3.44 1.48 21.49
N GLU A 257 -2.49 1.92 20.68
CA GLU A 257 -2.04 3.31 20.60
C GLU A 257 -2.80 4.14 19.56
N GLY A 258 -3.93 3.66 19.01
CA GLY A 258 -4.84 4.48 18.21
C GLY A 258 -4.65 4.40 16.69
N SER A 259 -3.93 3.41 16.17
CA SER A 259 -3.86 3.14 14.72
C SER A 259 -5.25 2.91 14.14
N SER A 260 -5.54 3.50 12.97
CA SER A 260 -6.78 3.25 12.22
C SER A 260 -6.56 2.24 11.08
N SER A 261 -5.31 1.96 10.72
CA SER A 261 -4.94 1.04 9.65
C SER A 261 -3.62 0.35 9.97
N VAL A 262 -3.61 -0.99 9.97
CA VAL A 262 -2.42 -1.82 10.21
C VAL A 262 -2.07 -2.61 8.95
N ARG A 263 -0.76 -2.80 8.72
CA ARG A 263 -0.21 -3.34 7.46
C ARG A 263 0.51 -4.66 7.71
N VAL A 264 -0.18 -5.78 7.55
CA VAL A 264 0.34 -7.10 7.94
C VAL A 264 0.61 -7.97 6.71
N GLY A 265 1.80 -8.58 6.65
CA GLY A 265 2.24 -9.38 5.50
C GLY A 265 2.66 -10.79 5.90
N THR A 266 3.81 -10.92 6.57
CA THR A 266 4.41 -12.22 6.93
C THR A 266 3.46 -13.10 7.75
N ARG A 267 2.67 -12.52 8.66
CA ARG A 267 1.69 -13.27 9.47
C ARG A 267 0.51 -13.81 8.65
N ILE A 268 0.22 -13.23 7.47
CA ILE A 268 -0.89 -13.64 6.59
C ILE A 268 -0.39 -14.61 5.53
N PHE A 269 0.64 -14.22 4.78
CA PHE A 269 1.09 -14.95 3.60
C PHE A 269 2.28 -15.87 3.84
N GLY A 270 2.83 -15.91 5.06
CA GLY A 270 4.07 -16.61 5.38
C GLY A 270 5.34 -15.90 4.85
N GLU A 271 6.49 -16.56 4.98
CA GLU A 271 7.76 -16.03 4.50
C GLU A 271 7.76 -15.79 2.98
N ARG A 272 8.65 -14.91 2.52
CA ARG A 272 8.80 -14.61 1.09
C ARG A 272 9.63 -15.73 0.43
N PRO A 273 9.37 -16.09 -0.84
CA PRO A 273 10.30 -16.89 -1.60
C PRO A 273 11.70 -16.26 -1.54
N LYS A 274 12.75 -17.06 -1.31
CA LYS A 274 14.11 -16.51 -1.35
C LYS A 274 14.39 -16.05 -2.79
N LYS A 275 15.19 -15.00 -2.96
CA LYS A 275 15.49 -14.39 -4.27
C LYS A 275 16.02 -15.37 -5.33
N LYS A 276 16.50 -16.56 -4.92
CA LYS A 276 16.90 -17.67 -5.79
C LYS A 276 15.72 -18.51 -6.28
N ASP A 277 14.67 -18.67 -5.48
CA ASP A 277 13.54 -19.55 -5.79
C ASP A 277 12.57 -18.88 -6.78
N ALA A 278 12.39 -17.57 -6.69
CA ALA A 278 11.66 -16.78 -7.69
C ALA A 278 12.30 -16.87 -9.09
N ALA A 279 13.63 -17.03 -9.16
CA ALA A 279 14.34 -17.24 -10.42
C ALA A 279 14.28 -18.70 -10.91
N ILE A 280 14.04 -19.66 -10.02
CA ILE A 280 13.92 -21.09 -10.37
C ILE A 280 12.52 -21.40 -10.90
N GLU A 281 11.45 -20.81 -10.33
CA GLU A 281 10.09 -20.94 -10.89
C GLU A 281 10.00 -20.37 -12.31
N ASP A 282 10.69 -19.25 -12.60
CA ASP A 282 10.79 -18.70 -13.97
C ASP A 282 11.49 -19.66 -14.94
N ILE A 283 12.49 -20.43 -14.46
CA ILE A 283 13.24 -21.39 -15.28
C ILE A 283 12.45 -22.69 -15.49
N GLU A 284 11.80 -23.23 -14.45
CA GLU A 284 11.03 -24.47 -14.55
C GLU A 284 9.77 -24.29 -15.42
N THR A 285 9.11 -23.14 -15.32
CA THR A 285 7.98 -22.77 -16.20
C THR A 285 8.42 -22.62 -17.67
N SER A 286 9.68 -22.21 -17.90
CA SER A 286 10.25 -22.12 -19.25
C SER A 286 10.64 -23.49 -19.82
N ALA A 287 11.15 -24.41 -18.99
CA ALA A 287 11.63 -25.72 -19.41
C ALA A 287 10.48 -26.67 -19.84
N LEU A 288 9.32 -26.58 -19.19
CA LEU A 288 8.12 -27.35 -19.55
C LEU A 288 7.49 -26.91 -20.88
N ASN A 289 7.75 -25.68 -21.33
CA ASN A 289 7.24 -25.13 -22.59
C ASN A 289 8.10 -25.47 -23.82
N VAL A 290 9.38 -25.82 -23.62
CA VAL A 290 10.29 -26.19 -24.73
C VAL A 290 10.01 -27.62 -25.22
N THR A 291 9.64 -28.54 -24.33
CA THR A 291 9.38 -29.96 -24.68
C THR A 291 8.09 -30.18 -25.48
N ARG A 292 7.16 -29.22 -25.50
CA ARG A 292 5.92 -29.31 -26.31
C ARG A 292 6.05 -28.78 -27.74
N LYS A 293 7.09 -27.99 -28.08
CA LYS A 293 7.27 -27.38 -29.42
C LYS A 293 8.11 -28.20 -30.41
N GLY A 294 8.64 -29.36 -30.01
CA GLY A 294 9.56 -30.16 -30.84
C GLY A 294 8.94 -31.20 -31.80
N LYS A 295 7.61 -31.38 -31.83
CA LYS A 295 6.97 -32.37 -32.73
C LYS A 295 5.87 -31.71 -33.57
N GLY A 296 6.28 -31.06 -34.66
CA GLY A 296 5.32 -30.48 -35.60
C GLY A 296 5.96 -29.94 -36.87
N MET A 297 5.99 -30.80 -37.90
CA MET A 297 5.78 -30.45 -39.32
C MET A 297 6.96 -29.94 -40.17
N HIS A 298 7.51 -30.84 -40.99
CA HIS A 298 8.01 -30.50 -42.33
C HIS A 298 7.35 -31.41 -43.36
N ARG A 299 6.41 -30.84 -44.11
CA ARG A 299 6.01 -31.28 -45.46
C ARG A 299 5.97 -30.03 -46.32
N THR A 300 6.85 -29.95 -47.30
CA THR A 300 6.72 -29.01 -48.43
C THR A 300 6.92 -29.80 -49.71
N SER A 301 5.86 -29.77 -50.52
CA SER A 301 5.81 -30.23 -51.90
C SER A 301 6.45 -29.17 -52.80
N GLN A 302 7.27 -29.58 -53.78
CA GLN A 302 7.55 -28.81 -54.99
C GLN A 302 7.66 -29.79 -56.16
N ASP A 303 6.77 -29.61 -57.14
CA ASP A 303 6.78 -30.29 -58.43
C ASP A 303 7.07 -29.27 -59.55
N GLY A 304 7.78 -29.74 -60.58
CA GLY A 304 7.89 -29.17 -61.91
C GLY A 304 9.24 -28.50 -62.23
N GLN A 305 9.98 -28.83 -63.29
CA GLN A 305 9.75 -29.74 -64.42
C GLN A 305 11.08 -29.86 -65.21
N LEU A 306 11.38 -31.03 -65.78
CA LEU A 306 12.35 -31.22 -66.87
C LEU A 306 11.59 -31.82 -68.06
N SER A 307 11.83 -31.22 -69.24
CA SER A 307 11.34 -31.51 -70.60
C SER A 307 9.83 -31.39 -70.87
#